data_AF-A0A7V5RGZ0-F1
#
_entry.id   AF-A0A7V5RGZ0-F1
#
_cell.length_a   1.000
_cell.length_b   1.000
_cell.length_c   1.000
_cell.angle_alpha   90.00
_cell.angle_beta   90.00
_cell.angle_gamma   90.00
#
_symmetry.space_group_name_H-M   'P 1'
#
loop_
_entity.id
_entity.type
_entity.pdbx_description
1 polymer ?
#
loop_
_entity_poly.entity_id
_entity_poly.type
_entity_poly.pdbx_seq_one_letter_code
_entity_poly.pdbx_strand_id
1 'polypeptide(L)'
;MSDKNGLGTVMKNFLIIAAAVIVIRLVLEFSGAPGWLNTVFGVAWLYFIVPVFFAREIVASGDATPMKTLAVSLFFYALYTRLMVAVTYMMAYAFSWQTPRFLLENGGNVGDGVTPLDGYLIIPARNILVWVVAAVLIGMLIGWVTTLIAGKKQTA
;
A
#
# COMPACT_ATOMS: atom_id res chain seq x y z
N MET A 1 9.82 -23.53 -17.93
CA MET A 1 10.45 -22.23 -17.64
C MET A 1 9.31 -21.21 -17.59
N SER A 2 8.55 -21.22 -16.49
CA SER A 2 7.34 -20.40 -16.34
C SER A 2 7.73 -18.97 -15.97
N ASP A 3 7.01 -18.02 -16.55
CA ASP A 3 7.48 -16.67 -16.80
C ASP A 3 7.56 -15.82 -15.52
N LYS A 4 8.78 -15.44 -15.10
CA LYS A 4 8.98 -14.44 -14.02
C LYS A 4 8.34 -13.08 -14.37
N ASN A 5 7.91 -12.86 -15.61
CA ASN A 5 7.20 -11.65 -16.03
C ASN A 5 5.78 -11.55 -15.45
N GLY A 6 5.13 -12.66 -15.05
CA GLY A 6 3.75 -12.66 -14.57
C GLY A 6 3.58 -11.85 -13.28
N LEU A 7 4.28 -12.24 -12.22
CA LEU A 7 4.24 -11.55 -10.92
C LEU A 7 4.70 -10.09 -11.00
N GLY A 8 5.76 -9.82 -11.77
CA GLY A 8 6.24 -8.46 -12.02
C GLY A 8 5.19 -7.58 -12.70
N THR A 9 4.48 -8.13 -13.69
CA THR A 9 3.38 -7.43 -14.38
C THR A 9 2.21 -7.18 -13.45
N VAL A 10 1.82 -8.17 -12.64
CA VAL A 10 0.74 -8.03 -11.64
C VAL A 10 1.10 -6.93 -10.63
N MET A 11 2.32 -6.94 -10.08
CA MET A 11 2.79 -5.90 -9.15
C MET A 11 2.76 -4.51 -9.81
N LYS A 12 3.30 -4.37 -11.02
CA LYS A 12 3.27 -3.10 -11.76
C LYS A 12 1.85 -2.58 -11.94
N ASN A 13 0.91 -3.44 -12.35
CA ASN A 13 -0.49 -3.06 -12.54
C ASN A 13 -1.13 -2.59 -11.23
N PHE A 14 -0.88 -3.29 -10.12
CA PHE A 14 -1.39 -2.86 -8.81
C PHE A 14 -0.73 -1.58 -8.29
N LEU A 15 0.53 -1.30 -8.63
CA LEU A 15 1.16 -0.02 -8.30
C LEU A 15 0.55 1.13 -9.11
N ILE A 16 0.22 0.92 -10.39
CA ILE A 16 -0.50 1.90 -11.21
C ILE A 16 -1.89 2.18 -10.61
N ILE A 17 -2.62 1.12 -10.22
CA ILE A 17 -3.92 1.26 -9.55
C ILE A 17 -3.76 2.03 -8.23
N ALA A 18 -2.76 1.71 -7.42
CA ALA A 18 -2.49 2.42 -6.17
C ALA A 18 -2.21 3.91 -6.40
N ALA A 19 -1.38 4.24 -7.40
CA ALA A 19 -1.11 5.62 -7.79
C ALA A 19 -2.40 6.36 -8.19
N ALA A 20 -3.23 5.74 -9.04
CA ALA A 20 -4.52 6.30 -9.44
C ALA A 20 -5.44 6.55 -8.24
N VAL A 21 -5.55 5.58 -7.32
CA VAL A 21 -6.35 5.71 -6.09
C VAL A 21 -5.85 6.86 -5.21
N ILE A 22 -4.54 7.03 -5.05
CA ILE A 22 -3.94 8.14 -4.30
C ILE A 22 -4.31 9.49 -4.93
N VAL A 23 -4.19 9.61 -6.26
CA VAL A 23 -4.52 10.85 -6.99
C VAL A 23 -6.01 11.16 -6.90
N ILE A 24 -6.88 10.17 -7.15
CA ILE A 24 -8.33 10.34 -7.03
C ILE A 24 -8.70 10.80 -5.63
N ARG A 25 -8.12 10.19 -4.60
CA ARG A 25 -8.35 10.59 -3.22
C ARG A 25 -7.92 12.03 -2.95
N LEU A 26 -6.77 12.46 -3.47
CA LEU A 26 -6.34 13.87 -3.35
C LEU A 26 -7.37 14.81 -3.97
N VAL A 27 -7.84 14.50 -5.18
CA VAL A 27 -8.86 15.33 -5.87
C VAL A 27 -10.16 15.39 -5.07
N LEU A 28 -10.63 14.25 -4.54
CA LEU A 28 -11.84 14.19 -3.70
C LEU A 28 -11.69 14.98 -2.40
N GLU A 29 -10.51 14.92 -1.78
CA GLU A 29 -10.23 15.70 -0.58
C GLU A 29 -10.23 17.20 -0.87
N PHE A 30 -9.66 17.64 -2.00
CA PHE A 30 -9.69 19.06 -2.39
C PHE A 30 -11.06 19.55 -2.85
N SER A 31 -11.92 18.65 -3.36
CA SER A 31 -13.29 19.01 -3.74
C SER A 31 -14.26 19.04 -2.55
N GLY A 32 -13.80 18.75 -1.33
CA GLY A 32 -14.63 18.72 -0.12
C GLY A 32 -15.54 17.48 -0.06
N ALA A 33 -15.17 16.39 -0.73
CA ALA A 33 -15.96 15.18 -0.72
C ALA A 33 -16.14 14.61 0.70
N PRO A 34 -17.27 13.93 0.98
CA PRO A 34 -17.53 13.34 2.28
C PRO A 34 -16.43 12.38 2.73
N GLY A 35 -16.11 12.38 4.03
CA GLY A 35 -15.02 11.57 4.60
C GLY A 35 -15.13 10.07 4.35
N TRP A 36 -16.35 9.52 4.21
CA TRP A 36 -16.55 8.12 3.86
C TRP A 36 -16.03 7.80 2.46
N LEU A 37 -16.17 8.72 1.49
CA LEU A 37 -15.68 8.56 0.12
C LEU A 37 -14.14 8.57 0.11
N ASN A 38 -13.52 9.47 0.87
CA ASN A 38 -12.06 9.54 1.03
C ASN A 38 -11.47 8.27 1.68
N THR A 39 -12.26 7.61 2.54
CA THR A 39 -11.88 6.32 3.15
C THR A 39 -11.93 5.18 2.12
N VAL A 40 -12.97 5.13 1.28
CA VAL A 40 -13.09 4.13 0.19
C VAL A 40 -11.96 4.26 -0.81
N PHE A 41 -11.58 5.49 -1.18
CA PHE A 41 -10.42 5.75 -2.05
C PHE A 41 -9.08 5.77 -1.29
N GLY A 42 -8.99 5.14 -0.11
CA GLY A 42 -7.72 4.87 0.54
C GLY A 42 -7.00 3.66 -0.05
N VAL A 43 -5.67 3.65 -0.08
CA VAL A 43 -4.89 2.47 -0.51
C VAL A 43 -4.96 1.28 0.46
N ALA A 44 -5.60 1.44 1.62
CA ALA A 44 -5.63 0.41 2.66
C ALA A 44 -6.36 -0.87 2.23
N TRP A 45 -7.44 -0.76 1.43
CA TRP A 45 -8.18 -1.95 0.99
C TRP A 45 -7.38 -2.79 -0.01
N LEU A 46 -6.43 -2.20 -0.73
CA LEU A 46 -5.55 -2.93 -1.64
C LEU A 46 -4.72 -3.99 -0.89
N TYR A 47 -4.43 -3.78 0.40
CA TYR A 47 -3.74 -4.75 1.23
C TYR A 47 -4.54 -6.03 1.49
N PHE A 48 -5.84 -6.06 1.19
CA PHE A 48 -6.65 -7.27 1.26
C PHE A 48 -6.72 -8.01 -0.08
N ILE A 49 -6.65 -7.27 -1.19
CA ILE A 49 -6.82 -7.82 -2.54
C ILE A 49 -5.49 -8.28 -3.13
N VAL A 50 -4.46 -7.44 -3.07
CA VAL A 50 -3.14 -7.71 -3.67
C VAL A 50 -2.52 -9.02 -3.20
N PRO A 51 -2.55 -9.39 -1.90
CA PRO A 51 -1.96 -10.64 -1.46
C PRO A 51 -2.62 -11.88 -2.09
N VAL A 52 -3.93 -11.82 -2.39
CA VAL A 52 -4.64 -12.92 -3.05
C VAL A 52 -4.12 -13.12 -4.47
N PHE A 53 -3.96 -12.03 -5.23
CA PHE A 53 -3.43 -12.10 -6.59
C PHE A 53 -1.97 -12.55 -6.61
N PHE A 54 -1.13 -12.02 -5.73
CA PHE A 54 0.27 -12.45 -5.61
C PHE A 54 0.36 -13.93 -5.24
N ALA A 55 -0.40 -14.38 -4.24
CA ALA A 55 -0.39 -15.78 -3.83
C ALA A 55 -0.82 -16.73 -4.97
N ARG A 56 -1.86 -16.36 -5.74
CA ARG A 56 -2.31 -17.17 -6.89
C ARG A 56 -1.26 -17.26 -7.99
N GLU A 57 -0.63 -16.13 -8.32
CA GLU A 57 0.41 -16.08 -9.35
C GLU A 57 1.66 -16.89 -8.94
N ILE A 58 2.07 -16.77 -7.68
CA ILE A 58 3.19 -17.53 -7.12
C ILE A 58 2.91 -19.04 -7.16
N VAL A 59 1.71 -19.48 -6.76
CA VAL A 59 1.32 -20.90 -6.85
C VAL A 59 1.27 -21.37 -8.31
N ALA A 60 0.74 -20.57 -9.23
CA ALA A 60 0.66 -20.91 -10.65
C ALA A 60 2.05 -21.02 -11.30
N SER A 61 3.01 -20.21 -10.85
CA SER A 61 4.39 -20.24 -11.37
C SER A 61 5.20 -21.46 -10.93
N GLY A 62 4.74 -22.21 -9.92
CA GLY A 62 5.48 -23.34 -9.35
C GLY A 62 6.75 -22.92 -8.59
N ASP A 63 6.74 -21.74 -7.96
CA ASP A 63 7.87 -21.23 -7.18
C ASP A 63 8.27 -22.21 -6.07
N ALA A 64 9.58 -22.50 -5.95
CA ALA A 64 10.13 -23.38 -4.94
C ALA A 64 10.06 -22.81 -3.51
N THR A 65 9.90 -21.48 -3.38
CA THR A 65 9.89 -20.76 -2.09
C THR A 65 8.72 -19.78 -1.98
N PRO A 66 7.46 -20.26 -2.08
CA PRO A 66 6.30 -19.40 -2.31
C PRO A 66 6.06 -18.38 -1.20
N MET A 67 6.30 -18.74 0.08
CA MET A 67 6.13 -17.82 1.21
C MET A 67 7.18 -16.72 1.24
N LYS A 68 8.42 -17.05 0.87
CA LYS A 68 9.51 -16.06 0.82
C LYS A 68 9.26 -15.07 -0.33
N THR A 69 8.89 -15.57 -1.51
CA THR A 69 8.54 -14.73 -2.65
C THR A 69 7.35 -13.83 -2.32
N LEU A 70 6.30 -14.38 -1.70
CA LEU A 70 5.14 -13.59 -1.27
C LEU A 70 5.53 -12.47 -0.29
N ALA A 71 6.33 -12.77 0.74
CA ALA A 71 6.76 -11.78 1.72
C ALA A 71 7.54 -10.63 1.05
N VAL A 72 8.48 -10.97 0.16
CA VAL A 72 9.29 -9.97 -0.57
C VAL A 72 8.43 -9.12 -1.50
N SER A 73 7.53 -9.74 -2.27
CA SER A 73 6.64 -9.02 -3.17
C SER A 73 5.69 -8.09 -2.41
N LEU A 74 5.12 -8.54 -1.29
CA LEU A 74 4.28 -7.71 -0.43
C LEU A 74 5.07 -6.55 0.19
N PHE A 75 6.30 -6.81 0.63
CA PHE A 75 7.17 -5.77 1.18
C PHE A 75 7.43 -4.66 0.16
N PHE A 76 7.88 -5.01 -1.05
CA PHE A 76 8.14 -4.01 -2.09
C PHE A 76 6.87 -3.30 -2.56
N TYR A 77 5.77 -4.03 -2.72
CA TYR A 77 4.48 -3.42 -3.06
C TYR A 77 4.04 -2.38 -2.01
N ALA A 78 4.08 -2.75 -0.72
CA ALA A 78 3.71 -1.87 0.37
C ALA A 78 4.66 -0.68 0.46
N LEU A 79 5.98 -0.91 0.32
CA LEU A 79 6.99 0.14 0.36
C LEU A 79 6.80 1.16 -0.75
N TYR A 80 6.67 0.73 -2.02
CA TYR A 80 6.45 1.65 -3.13
C TYR A 80 5.14 2.43 -2.99
N THR A 81 4.06 1.76 -2.56
CA THR A 81 2.79 2.44 -2.28
C THR A 81 2.95 3.51 -1.21
N ARG A 82 3.74 3.23 -0.17
CA ARG A 82 3.96 4.17 0.93
C ARG A 82 4.93 5.29 0.59
N LEU A 83 5.89 5.06 -0.30
CA LEU A 83 6.72 6.12 -0.87
C LEU A 83 5.87 7.12 -1.67
N MET A 84 4.91 6.64 -2.48
CA MET A 84 3.96 7.52 -3.18
C MET A 84 3.12 8.34 -2.21
N VAL A 85 2.63 7.72 -1.12
CA VAL A 85 1.90 8.45 -0.06
C VAL A 85 2.82 9.43 0.69
N ALA A 86 4.08 9.09 0.95
CA ALA A 86 5.00 9.97 1.65
C ALA A 86 5.24 11.27 0.88
N VAL A 87 5.32 11.21 -0.46
CA VAL A 87 5.39 12.41 -1.30
C VAL A 87 4.17 13.31 -1.09
N THR A 88 2.97 12.77 -0.93
CA THR A 88 1.78 13.60 -0.69
C THR A 88 1.82 14.27 0.69
N TYR A 89 2.39 13.62 1.70
CA TYR A 89 2.64 14.26 3.00
C TYR A 89 3.69 15.37 2.88
N MET A 90 4.79 15.14 2.18
CA MET A 90 5.82 16.17 1.96
C MET A 90 5.23 17.40 1.26
N MET A 91 4.39 17.19 0.23
CA MET A 91 3.67 18.26 -0.43
C MET A 91 2.66 18.95 0.49
N ALA A 92 1.92 18.19 1.29
CA ALA A 92 0.97 18.75 2.26
C ALA A 92 1.64 19.70 3.24
N TYR A 93 2.84 19.36 3.72
CA TYR A 93 3.65 20.25 4.55
C TYR A 93 4.12 21.48 3.78
N ALA A 94 4.72 21.31 2.61
CA ALA A 94 5.22 22.42 1.78
C ALA A 94 4.14 23.46 1.44
N PHE A 95 2.91 23.00 1.22
CA PHE A 95 1.78 23.85 0.82
C PHE A 95 0.75 24.08 1.92
N SER A 96 1.02 23.64 3.16
CA SER A 96 0.13 23.80 4.32
C SER A 96 -1.31 23.33 4.05
N TRP A 97 -1.48 22.16 3.43
CA TRP A 97 -2.79 21.62 3.08
C TRP A 97 -3.66 21.37 4.33
N GLN A 98 -4.87 21.91 4.35
CA GLN A 98 -5.81 21.87 5.49
C GLN A 98 -6.70 20.62 5.51
N THR A 99 -6.33 19.58 4.76
CA THR A 99 -7.12 18.34 4.72
C THR A 99 -6.94 17.55 6.02
N PRO A 100 -8.01 17.00 6.63
CA PRO A 100 -7.94 16.36 7.93
C PRO A 100 -6.79 15.37 8.11
N ARG A 101 -6.51 14.50 7.13
CA ARG A 101 -5.43 13.49 7.23
C ARG A 101 -4.01 14.07 7.34
N PHE A 102 -3.80 15.31 6.93
CA PHE A 102 -2.50 15.98 6.99
C PHE A 102 -2.37 16.83 8.24
N LEU A 103 -3.46 17.15 8.93
CA LEU A 103 -3.43 17.93 10.16
C LEU A 103 -2.80 17.13 11.31
N LEU A 104 -1.94 17.79 12.09
CA LEU A 104 -1.21 17.21 13.22
C LEU A 104 -2.16 16.61 14.27
N GLU A 105 -3.29 17.25 14.52
CA GLU A 105 -4.37 16.76 15.40
C GLU A 105 -4.90 15.38 14.99
N ASN A 106 -4.82 15.02 13.71
CA ASN A 106 -5.22 13.72 13.17
C ASN A 106 -4.02 12.80 12.90
N GLY A 107 -2.86 13.11 13.47
CA GLY A 107 -1.61 12.35 13.30
C GLY A 107 -0.86 12.65 12.00
N GLY A 108 -1.26 13.71 11.28
CA GLY A 108 -0.60 14.21 10.07
C GLY A 108 0.66 15.03 10.35
N ASN A 109 1.13 15.76 9.35
CA ASN A 109 2.39 16.50 9.37
C ASN A 109 2.24 18.02 9.14
N VAL A 110 1.04 18.57 9.26
CA VAL A 110 0.74 20.00 9.10
C VAL A 110 0.12 20.52 10.39
N GLY A 111 0.74 21.51 11.02
CA GLY A 111 0.23 22.12 12.25
C GLY A 111 1.30 22.88 13.01
N ASP A 112 0.88 23.59 14.05
CA ASP A 112 1.78 24.37 14.88
C ASP A 112 2.82 23.46 15.56
N GLY A 113 4.08 23.91 15.52
CA GLY A 113 5.21 23.18 16.12
C GLY A 113 5.79 22.04 15.29
N VAL A 114 5.28 21.76 14.08
CA VAL A 114 5.92 20.80 13.17
C VAL A 114 7.15 21.45 12.53
N THR A 115 8.34 20.91 12.80
CA THR A 115 9.58 21.39 12.19
C THR A 115 9.71 20.90 10.73
N PRO A 116 10.58 21.51 9.90
CA PRO A 116 10.86 20.97 8.56
C PRO A 116 11.34 19.53 8.57
N LEU A 117 12.14 19.14 9.57
CA LEU A 117 12.60 17.76 9.73
C LEU A 117 11.41 16.81 9.98
N ASP A 118 10.48 17.22 10.84
CA ASP A 118 9.29 16.42 11.15
C ASP A 118 8.33 16.31 9.98
N GLY A 119 8.07 17.45 9.33
CA GLY A 119 7.15 17.60 8.21
C GLY A 119 7.57 16.80 6.98
N TYR A 120 8.86 16.88 6.60
CA TYR A 120 9.36 16.22 5.40
C TYR A 120 9.83 14.79 5.63
N LEU A 121 10.37 14.45 6.80
CA LEU A 121 11.09 13.19 6.99
C LEU A 121 10.52 12.32 8.11
N ILE A 122 10.47 12.81 9.35
CA ILE A 122 10.18 11.94 10.51
C ILE A 122 8.76 11.37 10.45
N ILE A 123 7.76 12.23 10.23
CA ILE A 123 6.36 11.78 10.19
C ILE A 123 6.09 10.89 8.96
N PRO A 124 6.52 11.26 7.73
CA PRO A 124 6.42 10.36 6.58
C PRO A 124 7.16 9.02 6.77
N ALA A 125 8.36 9.01 7.34
CA ALA A 125 9.13 7.78 7.58
C ALA A 125 8.44 6.86 8.60
N ARG A 126 7.94 7.41 9.70
CA ARG A 126 7.12 6.68 10.68
C ARG A 126 5.89 6.07 10.02
N ASN A 127 5.21 6.84 9.19
CA ASN A 127 4.03 6.40 8.44
C ASN A 127 4.37 5.25 7.47
N ILE A 128 5.49 5.36 6.74
CA ILE A 128 5.96 4.24 5.90
C ILE A 128 6.18 3.00 6.76
N LEU A 129 6.97 3.09 7.83
CA LEU A 129 7.36 1.95 8.64
C LEU A 129 6.14 1.19 9.21
N VAL A 130 5.26 1.90 9.93
CA VAL A 130 4.10 1.29 10.61
C VAL A 130 3.22 0.57 9.60
N TRP A 131 2.95 1.21 8.46
CA TRP A 131 2.01 0.65 7.49
C TRP A 131 2.62 -0.39 6.58
N VAL A 132 3.92 -0.33 6.26
CA VAL A 132 4.60 -1.42 5.54
C VAL A 132 4.58 -2.68 6.40
N VAL A 133 4.92 -2.58 7.68
CA VAL A 133 4.89 -3.72 8.60
C VAL A 133 3.47 -4.29 8.70
N ALA A 134 2.46 -3.45 8.93
CA ALA A 134 1.07 -3.90 9.00
C ALA A 134 0.61 -4.58 7.70
N ALA A 135 0.90 -3.98 6.53
CA ALA A 135 0.50 -4.52 5.24
C ALA A 135 1.17 -5.87 4.93
N VAL A 136 2.45 -6.03 5.28
CA VAL A 136 3.15 -7.30 5.11
C VAL A 136 2.57 -8.37 6.03
N LEU A 137 2.32 -8.07 7.30
CA LEU A 137 1.75 -9.04 8.25
C LEU A 137 0.35 -9.50 7.83
N ILE A 138 -0.54 -8.54 7.52
CA ILE A 138 -1.90 -8.83 7.04
C ILE A 138 -1.85 -9.59 5.72
N GLY A 139 -1.03 -9.13 4.77
CA GLY A 139 -0.92 -9.74 3.46
C GLY A 139 -0.34 -11.15 3.51
N MET A 140 0.63 -11.41 4.40
CA MET A 140 1.15 -12.76 4.64
C MET A 140 0.08 -13.69 5.17
N LEU A 141 -0.75 -13.23 6.11
CA LEU A 141 -1.85 -14.03 6.64
C LEU A 141 -2.87 -14.38 5.55
N ILE A 142 -3.28 -13.40 4.74
CA ILE A 142 -4.24 -13.59 3.63
C ILE A 142 -3.64 -14.49 2.54
N GLY A 143 -2.40 -14.21 2.15
CA GLY A 143 -1.71 -14.98 1.11
C GLY A 143 -1.46 -16.41 1.53
N TRP A 144 -1.10 -16.65 2.80
CA TRP A 144 -0.96 -18.01 3.35
C TRP A 144 -2.27 -18.79 3.22
N VAL A 145 -3.40 -18.24 3.67
CA VAL A 145 -4.72 -18.86 3.49
C VAL A 145 -5.02 -19.14 2.02
N THR A 146 -4.70 -18.18 1.13
CA THR A 146 -4.91 -18.33 -0.32
C THR A 146 -4.09 -19.47 -0.90
N THR A 147 -2.82 -19.60 -0.54
CA THR A 147 -1.97 -20.70 -1.03
C THR A 147 -2.46 -22.07 -0.56
N LEU A 148 -2.96 -22.19 0.68
CA LEU A 148 -3.52 -23.44 1.19
C LEU A 148 -4.77 -23.87 0.40
N ILE A 149 -5.65 -22.91 0.07
CA ILE A 149 -6.86 -23.18 -0.72
C ILE A 149 -6.49 -23.53 -2.17
N ALA A 150 -5.56 -22.80 -2.78
CA ALA A 150 -5.14 -23.01 -4.16
C ALA A 150 -4.37 -24.33 -4.34
N GLY A 151 -3.48 -24.67 -3.40
CA GLY A 151 -2.69 -25.90 -3.44
C GLY A 151 -3.56 -27.16 -3.36
N LYS A 152 -4.63 -27.15 -2.53
CA LYS A 152 -5.59 -28.26 -2.46
C LYS A 152 -6.30 -28.55 -3.79
N LYS A 153 -6.49 -27.53 -4.64
CA LYS A 153 -7.13 -27.69 -5.96
C LYS A 153 -6.20 -28.27 -7.03
N GLN A 154 -4.89 -28.27 -6.83
CA GLN A 154 -3.94 -28.85 -7.79
C GLN A 154 -3.68 -30.34 -7.51
N THR A 155 -4.00 -30.82 -6.30
CA THR A 155 -3.83 -32.22 -5.87
C THR A 155 -5.12 -33.06 -5.95
N ALA A 156 -6.24 -32.46 -6.32
CA ALA A 156 -7.55 -33.09 -6.49
C ALA A 156 -7.89 -33.19 -7.98
#